data_AF-A0A948R675-F1
#
_entry.id   AF-A0A948R675-F1
#
_cell.length_a   1.000
_cell.length_b   1.000
_cell.length_c   1.000
_cell.angle_alpha   90.00
_cell.angle_beta   90.00
_cell.angle_gamma   90.00
#
_symmetry.space_group_name_H-M   'P 1'
#
loop_
_entity.id
_entity.type
_entity.pdbx_description
1 polymer ?
#
loop_
_entity_poly.entity_id
_entity_poly.type
_entity_poly.pdbx_seq_one_letter_code
_entity_poly.pdbx_strand_id
1 'polypeptide(L)' 'MNSNVRSMRELAAEVGVSGSYFTRVFRLNFLAPEITTAIIQGRQPDELSAIKLMGTGRFSGCWSEQRRQMGFD' A
#
# COMPACT_ATOMS: atom_id res chain seq x y z
N MET A 1 2.10 -14.40 28.09
CA MET A 1 1.35 -13.48 27.20
C MET A 1 1.03 -14.24 25.93
N ASN A 2 -0.21 -14.70 25.76
CA ASN A 2 -0.64 -15.30 24.50
C ASN A 2 -1.14 -14.16 23.61
N SER A 3 -0.32 -13.71 22.66
CA SER A 3 -0.74 -12.77 21.63
C SER A 3 -1.78 -13.49 20.77
N ASN A 4 -3.06 -13.11 20.86
CA ASN A 4 -4.09 -13.64 19.97
C ASN A 4 -3.85 -13.04 18.57
N VAL A 5 -3.20 -13.81 17.70
CA VAL A 5 -2.87 -13.37 16.34
C VAL A 5 -4.14 -13.34 15.52
N ARG A 6 -4.58 -12.13 15.13
CA ARG A 6 -5.73 -11.93 14.24
C ARG A 6 -5.32 -12.08 12.79
N SER A 7 -6.13 -12.79 12.02
CA SER A 7 -6.01 -12.90 10.57
C SER A 7 -6.44 -11.61 9.87
N MET A 8 -5.98 -11.42 8.63
CA MET A 8 -6.43 -10.31 7.78
C MET A 8 -7.96 -10.27 7.57
N ARG A 9 -8.61 -11.44 7.60
CA ARG A 9 -10.07 -11.54 7.45
C ARG A 9 -10.81 -11.03 8.68
N GLU A 10 -10.31 -11.36 9.87
CA GLU A 10 -10.89 -10.86 11.12
C GLU A 10 -10.72 -9.35 11.25
N LEU A 11 -9.54 -8.83 10.92
CA LEU A 11 -9.29 -7.38 10.88
C LEU A 11 -10.20 -6.67 9.86
N ALA A 12 -10.38 -7.26 8.67
CA ALA A 12 -11.26 -6.69 7.65
C ALA A 12 -12.74 -6.69 8.09
N ALA A 13 -13.19 -7.75 8.77
CA ALA A 13 -14.55 -7.84 9.30
C ALA A 13 -14.81 -6.79 10.40
N GLU A 14 -13.84 -6.55 11.28
CA GLU A 14 -13.92 -5.54 12.35
C GLU A 14 -14.14 -4.12 11.80
N VAL A 15 -13.48 -3.77 10.70
CA VAL A 15 -13.65 -2.45 10.06
C VAL A 15 -14.73 -2.43 8.96
N GLY A 16 -15.44 -3.53 8.74
CA GLY A 16 -16.57 -3.60 7.79
C GLY A 16 -16.19 -3.56 6.31
N VAL A 17 -15.00 -4.04 5.93
CA VAL A 17 -14.55 -4.07 4.51
C VAL A 17 -14.26 -5.49 4.04
N SER A 18 -14.17 -5.68 2.71
CA SER A 18 -13.74 -6.96 2.16
C SER A 18 -12.28 -7.25 2.52
N GLY A 19 -11.95 -8.52 2.79
CA GLY A 19 -10.57 -8.94 3.05
C GLY A 19 -9.61 -8.57 1.91
N SER A 20 -10.08 -8.62 0.67
CA SER A 20 -9.29 -8.23 -0.50
C SER A 20 -9.02 -6.72 -0.57
N TYR A 21 -9.96 -5.89 -0.11
CA TYR A 21 -9.74 -4.44 0.00
C TYR A 21 -8.78 -4.13 1.15
N PHE A 22 -9.03 -4.71 2.33
CA PHE A 22 -8.16 -4.56 3.49
C PHE A 22 -6.70 -4.93 3.17
N THR A 23 -6.50 -6.05 2.50
CA THR A 23 -5.15 -6.51 2.10
C THR A 23 -4.48 -5.52 1.14
N ARG A 24 -5.21 -4.91 0.20
CA ARG A 24 -4.64 -3.90 -0.70
C ARG A 24 -4.21 -2.64 0.04
N VAL A 25 -5.05 -2.15 0.95
CA VAL A 25 -4.71 -0.99 1.81
C VAL A 25 -3.52 -1.31 2.71
N PHE A 26 -3.52 -2.49 3.35
CA PHE A 26 -2.44 -2.91 4.23
C PHE A 26 -1.09 -2.95 3.51
N ARG A 27 -1.06 -3.39 2.24
CA ARG A 27 0.17 -3.44 1.44
C ARG A 27 0.82 -2.07 1.25
N LEU A 28 0.07 -0.98 1.34
CA LEU A 28 0.63 0.38 1.23
C LEU A 28 1.69 0.67 2.32
N ASN A 29 1.69 -0.07 3.44
CA ASN A 29 2.74 0.01 4.46
C ASN A 29 4.12 -0.44 3.94
N PHE A 30 4.20 -1.14 2.80
CA PHE A 30 5.47 -1.56 2.20
C PHE A 30 6.02 -0.55 1.19
N LEU A 31 5.36 0.60 0.99
CA LEU A 31 5.88 1.66 0.14
C LEU A 31 7.18 2.24 0.70
N ALA A 32 8.06 2.64 -0.21
CA ALA A 32 9.23 3.43 0.13
C ALA A 32 8.77 4.71 0.86
N PRO A 33 9.39 5.09 1.99
CA PRO A 33 8.96 6.23 2.80
C PRO A 33 8.84 7.54 1.99
N GLU A 34 9.74 7.75 1.03
CA GLU A 34 9.72 8.89 0.11
C GLU A 34 8.49 8.94 -0.80
N ILE A 35 7.97 7.80 -1.25
CA ILE A 35 6.76 7.71 -2.07
C ILE A 35 5.55 8.09 -1.21
N THR A 36 5.44 7.53 -0.01
CA THR A 36 4.39 7.89 0.95
C THR A 36 4.42 9.39 1.27
N THR A 37 5.61 9.95 1.48
CA THR A 37 5.80 11.39 1.74
C THR A 37 5.36 12.23 0.54
N ALA A 38 5.74 11.85 -0.68
CA ALA A 38 5.35 12.56 -1.88
C ALA A 38 3.82 12.55 -2.07
N ILE A 39 3.16 11.42 -1.85
CA ILE A 39 1.70 11.32 -1.94
C ILE A 39 1.01 12.25 -0.93
N ILE A 40 1.44 12.24 0.32
CA ILE A 40 0.86 13.09 1.37
C ILE A 40 1.07 14.58 1.06
N GLN A 41 2.19 14.93 0.42
CA GLN A 41 2.52 16.31 0.05
C GLN A 41 1.95 16.74 -1.30
N GLY A 42 1.24 15.87 -2.03
CA GLY A 42 0.73 16.18 -3.37
C GLY A 42 1.84 16.31 -4.42
N ARG A 43 2.99 15.67 -4.21
CA ARG A 43 4.16 15.65 -5.10
C ARG A 43 4.36 14.32 -5.81
N GLN A 44 3.35 13.46 -5.80
CA GLN A 44 3.38 12.23 -6.61
C GLN A 44 3.31 12.58 -8.12
N PRO A 45 3.84 11.70 -9.00
CA PRO A 45 3.66 11.85 -10.44
C PRO A 45 2.19 11.90 -10.86
N ASP A 46 1.86 12.67 -11.90
CA ASP A 46 0.48 12.89 -12.36
C ASP A 46 -0.20 11.58 -12.79
N GLU A 47 0.58 10.62 -13.31
CA GLU A 47 0.09 9.31 -13.72
C GLU A 47 -0.11 8.35 -12.54
N LEU A 48 0.31 8.71 -11.31
CA LEU A 48 0.16 7.89 -10.12
C LEU A 48 -1.19 8.16 -9.42
N SER A 49 -2.25 7.54 -9.94
CA SER A 49 -3.58 7.57 -9.33
C SER A 49 -3.72 6.55 -8.20
N ALA A 50 -4.69 6.76 -7.29
CA ALA A 50 -5.06 5.78 -6.27
C ALA A 50 -5.47 4.43 -6.88
N ILE A 51 -6.12 4.43 -8.05
CA ILE A 51 -6.49 3.21 -8.78
C ILE A 51 -5.23 2.46 -9.22
N LYS A 52 -4.24 3.16 -9.79
CA LYS A 52 -2.97 2.57 -10.21
C LYS A 52 -2.18 2.04 -9.00
N LEU A 53 -2.12 2.81 -7.92
CA LEU A 53 -1.45 2.41 -6.68
C LEU A 53 -2.08 1.15 -6.07
N MET A 54 -3.42 1.08 -5.99
CA MET A 54 -4.15 -0.06 -5.46
C MET A 54 -4.18 -1.27 -6.40
N GLY A 55 -3.96 -1.05 -7.71
CA GLY A 55 -3.83 -2.07 -8.74
C GLY A 55 -2.42 -2.64 -8.87
N THR A 56 -1.40 -1.96 -8.34
CA THR A 56 0.00 -2.38 -8.33
C THR A 56 0.13 -3.58 -7.38
N GLY A 57 -0.16 -4.78 -7.88
CA GLY A 57 -0.42 -5.97 -7.08
C GLY A 57 0.56 -6.18 -5.92
N ARG A 58 1.83 -6.48 -6.22
CA ARG A 58 2.89 -6.64 -5.22
C ARG A 58 3.97 -5.59 -5.48
N PHE A 59 4.21 -4.72 -4.50
CA PHE A 59 5.33 -3.79 -4.55
C PHE A 59 6.66 -4.56 -4.57
N SER A 60 7.64 -4.05 -5.32
CA SER A 60 9.01 -4.55 -5.22
C SER A 60 9.50 -4.42 -3.77
N GLY A 61 10.27 -5.39 -3.28
CA GLY A 61 10.95 -5.25 -1.99
C GLY A 61 12.08 -4.22 -2.01
N CYS A 62 12.54 -3.83 -3.20
CA CYS A 62 13.58 -2.82 -3.39
C CYS A 62 12.94 -1.44 -3.66
N TRP A 63 13.24 -0.45 -2.82
CA TRP A 63 12.66 0.89 -2.93
C TRP A 63 13.01 1.61 -4.23
N SER A 64 14.24 1.48 -4.74
CA SER A 64 14.60 2.09 -6.02
C SER A 64 13.80 1.51 -7.19
N GLU A 65 13.41 0.24 -7.10
CA GLU A 65 12.52 -0.37 -8.08
C GLU A 65 11.06 0.10 -7.89
N GLN A 66 10.61 0.34 -6.64
CA GLN A 66 9.29 0.93 -6.42
C GLN A 66 9.17 2.34 -7.03
N ARG A 67 10.22 3.17 -6.93
CA ARG A 67 10.26 4.50 -7.55
C ARG A 67 10.02 4.42 -9.05
N ARG A 68 10.77 3.56 -9.76
CA ARG A 68 10.59 3.29 -11.19
C ARG A 68 9.19 2.79 -11.51
N GLN A 69 8.66 1.84 -10.74
CA GLN A 69 7.30 1.31 -10.93
C GLN A 69 6.21 2.38 -10.81
N MET A 70 6.47 3.43 -10.05
CA MET A 70 5.52 4.50 -9.74
C MET A 70 5.80 5.82 -10.47
N GLY A 71 6.80 5.85 -11.37
CA GLY A 71 7.11 7.01 -12.21
C GLY A 71 7.85 8.14 -11.50
N PHE A 72 8.57 7.83 -10.41
CA PHE A 72 9.39 8.82 -9.68
C PHE A 72 10.79 9.05 -10.30
N ASP A 73 11.17 8.21 -11.27
CA ASP A 73 12.45 8.24 -11.99
C ASP A 73 12.21 8.28 -13.51
#